data_AF-A0A1F8Q086-F1
#
_entry.id   AF-A0A1F8Q086-F1
#
_cell.length_a   1.000
_cell.length_b   1.000
_cell.length_c   1.000
_cell.angle_alpha   90.00
_cell.angle_beta   90.00
_cell.angle_gamma   90.00
#
_symmetry.space_group_name_H-M   'P 1'
#
loop_
_entity.id
_entity.type
_entity.pdbx_description
1 polymer ?
#
loop_
_entity_poly.entity_id
_entity_poly.type
_entity_poly.pdbx_seq_one_letter_code
_entity_poly.pdbx_strand_id
1 'polypeptide(L)'
;MNFSDYQTKSRSTAKYPAIGHSVIYPTLGLTNEAGEVAGKLKKVFRDKLGVIGEAEREALKSELGDVLWYLAQVCTELELSLDEVAEANIAKLFDRLKRGVIKGDGDNR
;
A
#
# COMPACT_ATOMS: atom_id res chain seq x y z
N MET A 1 -4.55 -12.39 -11.40
CA MET A 1 -5.41 -11.20 -11.25
C MET A 1 -4.51 -10.01 -11.45
N ASN A 2 -4.84 -9.10 -12.37
CA ASN A 2 -4.12 -7.84 -12.54
C ASN A 2 -4.62 -6.79 -11.52
N PHE A 3 -4.04 -5.59 -11.48
CA PHE A 3 -4.48 -4.61 -10.49
C PHE A 3 -5.86 -4.02 -10.79
N SER A 4 -6.20 -3.81 -12.07
CA SER A 4 -7.55 -3.38 -12.46
C SER A 4 -8.65 -4.36 -12.00
N ASP A 5 -8.43 -5.66 -12.17
CA ASP A 5 -9.32 -6.74 -11.71
C ASP A 5 -9.44 -6.70 -10.18
N TYR A 6 -8.31 -6.54 -9.48
CA TYR A 6 -8.30 -6.47 -8.02
C TYR A 6 -9.06 -5.25 -7.52
N GLN A 7 -8.81 -4.06 -8.08
CA GLN A 7 -9.48 -2.82 -7.71
C GLN A 7 -10.99 -2.92 -7.92
N THR A 8 -11.42 -3.49 -9.05
CA THR A 8 -12.85 -3.72 -9.35
C THR A 8 -13.49 -4.65 -8.31
N LYS A 9 -12.82 -5.76 -7.98
CA LYS A 9 -13.31 -6.71 -6.98
C LYS A 9 -13.31 -6.11 -5.57
N SER A 10 -12.27 -5.40 -5.17
CA SER A 10 -12.17 -4.78 -3.85
C SER A 10 -13.22 -3.69 -3.64
N ARG A 11 -13.57 -2.94 -4.71
CA ARG A 11 -14.65 -1.95 -4.65
C ARG A 11 -16.00 -2.58 -4.26
N SER A 12 -16.29 -3.80 -4.71
CA SER A 12 -17.53 -4.50 -4.33
C SER A 12 -17.66 -4.79 -2.83
N THR A 13 -16.55 -4.74 -2.08
CA THR A 13 -16.52 -4.97 -0.63
C THR A 13 -16.45 -3.67 0.19
N ALA A 14 -16.33 -2.51 -0.48
CA ALA A 14 -16.18 -1.22 0.16
C ALA A 14 -17.45 -0.77 0.89
N LYS A 15 -17.34 -0.67 2.22
CA LYS A 15 -18.38 -0.12 3.11
C LYS A 15 -17.72 0.78 4.14
N TYR A 16 -17.76 2.08 3.89
CA TYR A 16 -17.28 3.10 4.82
C TYR A 16 -18.05 4.40 4.64
N PRO A 17 -18.18 5.22 5.70
CA PRO A 17 -18.86 6.50 5.61
C PRO A 17 -18.04 7.51 4.79
N ALA A 18 -18.74 8.38 4.06
CA ALA A 18 -18.13 9.60 3.57
C ALA A 18 -18.00 10.60 4.74
N ILE A 19 -16.77 11.02 5.03
CA ILE A 19 -16.48 12.03 6.06
C ILE A 19 -16.00 13.28 5.31
N GLY A 20 -16.93 14.09 4.81
CA GLY A 20 -16.61 15.15 3.86
C GLY A 20 -16.28 14.57 2.50
N HIS A 21 -15.01 14.65 2.07
CA HIS A 21 -14.56 14.02 0.83
C HIS A 21 -14.41 12.51 1.00
N SER A 22 -14.90 11.73 0.04
CA SER A 22 -14.89 10.27 0.07
C SER A 22 -13.51 9.62 0.21
N VAL A 23 -12.44 10.29 -0.21
CA VAL A 23 -11.05 9.83 -0.09
C VAL A 23 -10.54 9.85 1.35
N ILE A 24 -11.13 10.67 2.23
CA ILE A 24 -10.61 10.90 3.58
C ILE A 24 -10.60 9.61 4.39
N TYR A 25 -11.73 8.90 4.45
CA TYR A 25 -11.82 7.65 5.20
C TYR A 25 -10.79 6.61 4.74
N PRO A 26 -10.70 6.23 3.45
CA PRO A 26 -9.74 5.23 3.01
C PRO A 26 -8.29 5.68 3.17
N THR A 27 -7.97 6.97 3.10
CA THR A 27 -6.61 7.47 3.39
C THR A 27 -6.23 7.31 4.87
N LEU A 28 -7.17 7.56 5.79
CA LEU A 28 -6.95 7.33 7.21
C LEU A 28 -6.76 5.82 7.50
N GLY A 29 -7.59 4.98 6.88
CA GLY A 29 -7.43 3.53 6.94
C GLY A 29 -6.08 3.05 6.41
N LEU A 30 -5.65 3.56 5.24
CA LEU A 30 -4.33 3.26 4.67
C LEU A 30 -3.19 3.51 5.66
N THR A 31 -3.26 4.62 6.40
CA THR A 31 -2.24 4.97 7.42
C THR A 31 -2.29 3.99 8.60
N ASN A 32 -3.49 3.60 9.04
CA ASN A 32 -3.66 2.60 10.09
C ASN A 32 -3.00 1.27 9.70
N GLU A 33 -3.31 0.74 8.52
CA GLU A 33 -2.81 -0.57 8.08
C GLU A 33 -1.29 -0.56 7.85
N ALA A 34 -0.74 0.54 7.33
CA ALA A 34 0.72 0.70 7.27
C ALA A 34 1.36 0.66 8.67
N GLY A 35 0.69 1.23 9.67
CA GLY A 35 1.07 1.14 11.08
C GLY A 35 0.98 -0.30 11.62
N GLU A 36 -0.01 -1.08 11.19
CA GLU A 36 -0.14 -2.49 11.56
C GLU A 36 1.01 -3.34 11.00
N VAL A 37 1.38 -3.15 9.73
CA VAL A 37 2.57 -3.77 9.11
C VAL A 37 3.83 -3.46 9.94
N ALA A 38 4.05 -2.18 10.25
CA ALA A 38 5.19 -1.76 11.08
C ALA A 38 5.12 -2.38 12.48
N GLY A 39 3.92 -2.49 13.06
CA GLY A 39 3.66 -3.12 14.34
C GLY A 39 4.03 -4.60 14.37
N LYS A 40 3.71 -5.37 13.32
CA LYS A 40 4.11 -6.78 13.21
C LYS A 40 5.63 -6.90 13.11
N LEU A 41 6.27 -6.14 12.22
CA LEU A 41 7.73 -6.15 12.08
C LEU A 41 8.42 -5.79 13.40
N LYS A 42 7.96 -4.74 14.09
CA LYS A 42 8.50 -4.37 15.40
C LYS A 42 8.46 -5.52 16.39
N LYS A 43 7.36 -6.28 16.46
CA LYS A 43 7.23 -7.46 17.34
C LYS A 43 8.19 -8.58 16.93
N VAL A 44 8.36 -8.82 15.62
CA VAL A 44 9.34 -9.81 15.13
C VAL A 44 10.76 -9.47 15.58
N PHE A 45 11.18 -8.21 15.45
CA PHE A 45 12.51 -7.81 15.87
C PHE A 45 12.68 -7.78 17.40
N ARG A 46 11.63 -7.42 18.14
CA ARG A 46 11.66 -7.40 19.61
C ARG A 46 11.66 -8.80 20.23
N ASP A 47 10.78 -9.68 19.76
CA ASP A 47 10.44 -10.93 20.44
C ASP A 47 11.05 -12.16 19.75
N LYS A 48 11.43 -12.04 18.47
CA LYS A 48 11.87 -13.16 17.62
C LYS A 48 13.25 -12.95 17.00
N LEU A 49 14.03 -11.99 17.49
CA LEU A 49 15.39 -11.68 17.00
C LEU A 49 15.44 -11.43 15.48
N GLY A 50 14.36 -10.89 14.91
CA GLY A 50 14.25 -10.63 13.47
C GLY A 50 13.91 -11.85 12.62
N VAL A 51 13.67 -13.03 13.21
CA VAL A 51 13.31 -14.25 12.47
C VAL A 51 11.84 -14.19 12.06
N ILE A 52 11.60 -14.16 10.75
CA ILE A 52 10.27 -14.22 10.14
C ILE A 52 9.97 -15.67 9.79
N GLY A 53 9.15 -16.34 10.62
CA GLY A 53 8.60 -17.66 10.32
C GLY A 53 7.33 -17.60 9.48
N GLU A 54 6.72 -18.76 9.26
CA GLU A 54 5.48 -18.89 8.48
C GLU A 54 4.33 -18.09 9.08
N ALA A 55 4.15 -18.16 10.41
CA ALA A 55 3.11 -17.41 11.11
C ALA A 55 3.29 -15.88 10.97
N GLU A 56 4.53 -15.39 11.01
CA GLU A 56 4.83 -13.96 10.84
C GLU A 56 4.57 -13.53 9.41
N ARG A 57 4.96 -14.36 8.45
CA ARG A 57 4.75 -14.11 7.02
C ARG A 57 3.27 -14.04 6.69
N GLU A 58 2.45 -14.96 7.18
CA GLU A 58 1.00 -14.92 6.94
C GLU A 58 0.34 -13.74 7.66
N ALA A 59 0.78 -13.40 8.87
CA ALA A 59 0.30 -12.18 9.54
C ALA A 59 0.66 -10.92 8.75
N LEU A 60 1.90 -10.78 8.29
CA LEU A 60 2.35 -9.66 7.46
C LEU A 60 1.61 -9.59 6.13
N LYS A 61 1.35 -10.75 5.50
CA LYS A 61 0.57 -10.83 4.26
C LYS A 61 -0.86 -10.32 4.43
N SER A 62 -1.48 -10.58 5.59
CA SER A 62 -2.79 -10.01 5.91
C SER A 62 -2.73 -8.49 5.93
N GLU A 63 -1.83 -7.91 6.75
CA GLU A 63 -1.73 -6.45 6.89
C GLU A 63 -1.33 -5.76 5.58
N LEU A 64 -0.42 -6.38 4.79
CA LEU A 64 -0.07 -5.89 3.44
C LEU A 64 -1.27 -5.97 2.47
N GLY A 65 -2.13 -6.96 2.64
CA GLY A 65 -3.39 -7.07 1.91
C GLY A 65 -4.36 -5.95 2.25
N ASP A 66 -4.45 -5.57 3.52
CA ASP A 66 -5.29 -4.47 3.99
C ASP A 66 -4.74 -3.10 3.52
N VAL A 67 -3.41 -2.92 3.52
CA VAL A 67 -2.75 -1.77 2.86
C VAL A 67 -3.12 -1.69 1.38
N LEU A 68 -3.03 -2.81 0.65
CA LEU A 68 -3.40 -2.86 -0.77
C LEU A 68 -4.88 -2.55 -0.97
N TRP A 69 -5.75 -3.03 -0.10
CA TRP A 69 -7.18 -2.78 -0.18
C TRP A 69 -7.49 -1.29 -0.02
N TYR A 70 -6.95 -0.63 1.00
CA TYR A 70 -7.14 0.80 1.20
C TYR A 70 -6.49 1.65 0.09
N LEU A 71 -5.32 1.26 -0.41
CA LEU A 71 -4.71 1.92 -1.57
C LEU A 71 -5.65 1.85 -2.78
N ALA A 72 -6.25 0.69 -3.05
CA ALA A 72 -7.23 0.54 -4.12
C ALA A 72 -8.45 1.44 -3.93
N GLN A 73 -8.93 1.61 -2.69
CA GLN A 73 -10.03 2.53 -2.39
C GLN A 73 -9.64 3.99 -2.58
N VAL A 74 -8.45 4.40 -2.12
CA VAL A 74 -7.93 5.76 -2.36
C VAL A 74 -7.85 6.04 -3.86
N CYS A 75 -7.29 5.12 -4.66
CA CYS A 75 -7.24 5.27 -6.11
C CYS A 75 -8.66 5.39 -6.70
N THR A 76 -9.59 4.55 -6.26
CA THR A 76 -10.99 4.58 -6.76
C THR A 76 -11.69 5.91 -6.45
N GLU A 77 -11.52 6.45 -5.24
CA GLU A 77 -12.12 7.74 -4.85
C GLU A 77 -11.47 8.95 -5.53
N LEU A 78 -10.29 8.76 -6.12
CA LEU A 78 -9.57 9.76 -6.92
C LEU A 78 -9.69 9.52 -8.43
N GLU A 79 -10.52 8.56 -8.86
CA GLU A 79 -10.69 8.17 -10.27
C GLU A 79 -9.38 7.71 -10.95
N LEU A 80 -8.44 7.17 -10.16
CA LEU A 80 -7.19 6.59 -10.62
C LEU A 80 -7.31 5.06 -10.70
N SER A 81 -6.71 4.47 -11.73
CA SER A 81 -6.50 3.02 -11.76
C SER A 81 -5.21 2.65 -11.05
N LEU A 82 -5.19 1.51 -10.36
CA LEU A 82 -3.95 0.98 -9.78
C LEU A 82 -2.89 0.68 -10.84
N ASP A 83 -3.31 0.28 -12.06
CA ASP A 83 -2.39 0.07 -13.17
C ASP A 83 -1.69 1.38 -13.56
N GLU A 84 -2.44 2.49 -13.70
CA GLU A 84 -1.88 3.82 -13.96
C GLU A 84 -0.88 4.24 -12.88
N VAL A 85 -1.23 4.05 -11.60
CA VAL A 85 -0.34 4.37 -10.47
C VAL A 85 0.94 3.52 -10.51
N ALA A 86 0.82 2.23 -10.82
CA ALA A 86 1.96 1.32 -10.92
C ALA A 86 2.87 1.66 -12.12
N GLU A 87 2.29 1.94 -13.29
CA GLU A 87 3.02 2.32 -14.50
C GLU A 87 3.78 3.64 -14.30
N ALA A 88 3.12 4.66 -13.75
CA ALA A 88 3.74 5.94 -13.43
C ALA A 88 4.88 5.78 -12.40
N ASN A 89 4.69 4.91 -11.41
CA ASN A 89 5.74 4.62 -10.42
C ASN A 89 6.97 3.97 -11.06
N ILE A 90 6.77 2.93 -11.88
CA ILE A 90 7.86 2.20 -12.53
C ILE A 90 8.61 3.08 -13.54
N ALA A 91 7.89 3.86 -14.35
CA ALA A 91 8.52 4.80 -15.29
C ALA A 91 9.43 5.80 -14.55
N LYS A 92 8.94 6.38 -13.44
CA LYS A 92 9.72 7.27 -12.57
C LYS A 92 10.96 6.59 -11.98
N LEU A 93 10.81 5.36 -11.47
CA LEU A 93 11.93 4.61 -10.88
C LEU A 93 13.00 4.23 -11.91
N PHE A 94 12.62 3.86 -13.12
CA PHE A 94 13.57 3.58 -14.20
C PHE A 94 14.31 4.83 -14.68
N ASP A 95 13.63 5.98 -14.77
CA ASP A 95 14.29 7.25 -15.07
C ASP A 95 15.35 7.61 -14.00
N ARG A 96 15.00 7.48 -12.72
CA ARG A 96 15.95 7.65 -11.60
C ARG A 96 17.14 6.71 -11.69
N LEU A 97 16.90 5.45 -12.06
CA LEU A 97 17.94 4.45 -12.24
C LEU A 97 18.90 4.86 -13.37
N LYS A 98 18.36 5.26 -14.52
CA LYS A 98 19.13 5.71 -15.69
C LYS A 98 19.99 6.93 -15.39
N ARG A 99 19.48 7.87 -14.58
CA ARG A 99 20.21 9.07 -14.13
C ARG A 99 21.22 8.81 -13.00
N GLY A 100 21.23 7.60 -12.42
CA GLY A 100 22.11 7.27 -11.29
C GLY A 100 21.72 7.94 -9.97
N VAL A 101 20.49 8.45 -9.83
CA VAL A 101 20.00 9.21 -8.65
C VAL A 101 19.04 8.42 -7.77
N ILE A 102 18.93 7.11 -7.97
CA ILE A 102 18.00 6.24 -7.23
C ILE A 102 18.24 6.25 -5.71
N LYS A 103 19.48 6.52 -5.27
CA LYS A 103 19.84 6.60 -3.84
C LYS A 103 19.86 8.04 -3.35
N GLY A 104 18.89 8.38 -2.50
CA GLY A 104 19.01 9.41 -1.45
C GLY A 104 17.72 10.15 -1.12
N ASP A 105 17.85 11.16 -0.26
CA ASP A 105 16.76 11.91 0.36
C ASP A 105 16.00 12.84 -0.60
N GLY A 106 14.69 12.62 -0.81
CA GLY A 106 13.76 13.68 -1.24
C GLY A 106 12.79 13.38 -2.39
N ASP A 107 11.68 14.12 -2.37
CA ASP A 107 10.49 13.99 -3.23
C ASP A 107 10.73 14.29 -4.73
N ASN A 108 11.78 15.05 -5.06
CA ASN A 108 12.13 15.46 -6.44
C ASN A 108 13.35 14.71 -7.01
N ARG A 109 13.42 13.39 -6.80
CA ARG A 109 14.43 12.54 -7.45
C ARG A 109 13.94 11.96 -8.76
#